data_AF-A0A7K9DTV9-F1
#
_entry.id   AF-A0A7K9DTV9-F1
#
_cell.length_a   1.000
_cell.length_b   1.000
_cell.length_c   1.000
_cell.angle_alpha   90.00
_cell.angle_beta   90.00
_cell.angle_gamma   90.00
#
_symmetry.space_group_name_H-M   'P 1'
#
loop_
_entity.id
_entity.type
_entity.pdbx_description
1 polymer ?
#
loop_
_entity_poly.entity_id
_entity_poly.type
_entity_poly.pdbx_seq_one_letter_code
_entity_poly.pdbx_strand_id
1 'polypeptide(L)'
;MELQGIVKAFPKRKKVRDHSGKSIPPKIPKEEGTETPEAEWLKPVAAYVLQAGIGQARVEIFHKHIVQNGGVVHNQLSPEVTHVIVAEDMDCSRAFRLLKLSKLPAGLQLVRASWLSACIREQKLLSTAGYRVFVPCSSWIFLDSCVYTSGKKETPVSKAVSKASVRLSTPIPFCSLPEAKAHCFLSLHRGILMLRKDSDDEGSEGEDASVTQGDLEALISGRYHVKSSEETSDSSSTVAKPAGKWVCAQSSHSKKKNHNQCITEKLEVLAKAYSVQGDKWRSLGYTKAINALKSYHKPVTSYQEACKIPGIGKRMAEKILEILESGHLRKLDHISESVPVLELFSNIWGAGVKTAQMWYQQGFRTLDDIRIKATLTSQQTVGLKHYADFLERMPREEAAEIEQTVRQAALALKPGLVCVACGSYRRGKPTCGDVDVLITHPDGQSHRGVFSKLLDSLHRSG
;
A
#
# COMPACT_ATOMS: atom_id res chain seq x y z
N MET A 1 38.10 -40.80 25.56
CA MET A 1 38.82 -39.51 25.57
C MET A 1 37.79 -38.41 25.62
N GLU A 2 38.00 -37.48 26.55
CA GLU A 2 37.02 -36.57 27.14
C GLU A 2 36.57 -35.43 26.22
N LEU A 3 35.31 -35.04 26.39
CA LEU A 3 34.74 -33.76 25.99
C LEU A 3 35.08 -32.73 27.07
N GLN A 4 35.85 -31.69 26.74
CA GLN A 4 36.05 -30.55 27.64
C GLN A 4 35.34 -29.31 27.11
N GLY A 5 34.26 -28.95 27.80
CA GLY A 5 33.66 -27.62 27.71
C GLY A 5 34.45 -26.59 28.54
N ILE A 6 34.35 -25.32 28.18
CA ILE A 6 34.91 -24.22 28.97
C ILE A 6 33.77 -23.31 29.45
N VAL A 7 33.74 -23.18 30.78
CA VAL A 7 32.76 -22.47 31.61
C VAL A 7 33.13 -20.99 31.74
N LYS A 8 32.10 -20.15 31.87
CA LYS A 8 32.17 -18.71 32.20
C LYS A 8 32.87 -18.45 33.54
N ALA A 9 33.75 -17.45 33.59
CA ALA A 9 33.89 -16.49 34.70
C ALA A 9 34.96 -15.44 34.36
N PHE A 10 34.70 -14.15 34.58
CA PHE A 10 35.57 -13.16 35.26
C PHE A 10 34.89 -11.76 35.27
N PRO A 11 35.22 -10.87 36.25
CA PRO A 11 34.31 -9.87 36.81
C PRO A 11 34.56 -8.44 36.29
N LYS A 12 33.52 -7.59 36.33
CA LYS A 12 33.59 -6.18 35.92
C LYS A 12 34.25 -5.32 37.02
N ARG A 13 35.40 -4.69 36.70
CA ARG A 13 36.05 -3.65 37.52
C ARG A 13 35.32 -2.31 37.42
N LYS A 14 35.16 -1.64 38.58
CA LYS A 14 34.68 -0.26 38.76
C LYS A 14 35.71 0.74 38.22
N LYS A 15 35.29 1.69 37.39
CA LYS A 15 36.07 2.90 37.05
C LYS A 15 35.52 4.06 37.87
N VAL A 16 36.36 4.63 38.74
CA VAL A 16 36.14 5.92 39.39
C VAL A 16 36.37 7.01 38.35
N ARG A 17 35.51 8.03 38.32
CA ARG A 17 35.80 9.28 37.61
C ARG A 17 35.30 10.47 38.41
N ASP A 18 36.23 11.40 38.56
CA ASP A 18 36.21 12.59 39.38
C ASP A 18 35.40 13.73 38.75
N HIS A 19 34.99 14.67 39.59
CA HIS A 19 34.06 15.77 39.30
C HIS A 19 34.70 16.93 38.53
N SER A 20 34.02 17.45 37.50
CA SER A 20 33.92 18.90 37.26
C SER A 20 32.73 19.21 36.36
N GLY A 21 31.92 20.18 36.80
CA GLY A 21 30.55 20.38 36.33
C GLY A 21 30.37 21.27 35.10
N LYS A 22 29.15 21.24 34.57
CA LYS A 22 28.36 22.40 34.11
C LYS A 22 26.93 21.97 33.75
N SER A 23 25.98 22.48 34.56
CA SER A 23 24.54 22.73 34.35
C SER A 23 23.73 21.88 33.34
N ILE A 24 22.78 21.10 33.87
CA ILE A 24 21.67 20.47 33.14
C ILE A 24 20.35 21.12 33.61
N PRO A 25 19.36 21.39 32.72
CA PRO A 25 18.04 21.89 33.11
C PRO A 25 17.26 20.83 33.94
N PRO A 26 16.31 21.24 34.80
CA PRO A 26 15.72 20.34 35.78
C PRO A 26 14.94 19.21 35.09
N LYS A 27 15.35 17.97 35.42
CA LYS A 27 14.55 16.76 35.20
C LYS A 27 13.40 16.75 36.20
N ILE A 28 12.19 16.60 35.69
CA ILE A 28 11.01 16.24 36.47
C ILE A 28 11.30 14.86 37.14
N PRO A 29 11.05 14.68 38.44
CA PRO A 29 11.35 13.45 39.15
C PRO A 29 10.51 12.26 38.64
N LYS A 30 11.13 11.07 38.66
CA LYS A 30 10.40 9.80 38.69
C LYS A 30 9.74 9.70 40.07
N GLU A 31 8.42 9.71 40.11
CA GLU A 31 7.69 9.22 41.28
C GLU A 31 7.70 7.69 41.25
N GLU A 32 8.28 7.12 42.30
CA GLU A 32 7.97 5.79 42.79
C GLU A 32 6.56 5.82 43.39
N GLY A 33 5.75 4.82 43.06
CA GLY A 33 4.68 4.31 43.91
C GLY A 33 3.69 5.34 44.47
N THR A 34 2.83 5.86 43.59
CA THR A 34 1.54 6.42 43.97
C THR A 34 0.46 5.66 43.21
N GLU A 35 -0.39 4.95 43.95
CA GLU A 35 -1.61 4.32 43.45
C GLU A 35 -2.40 5.36 42.66
N THR A 36 -2.37 5.22 41.34
CA THR A 36 -3.28 5.96 40.47
C THR A 36 -4.64 5.30 40.65
N PRO A 37 -5.74 6.07 40.82
CA PRO A 37 -7.06 5.47 40.88
C PRO A 37 -7.23 4.71 39.56
N GLU A 38 -7.44 3.39 39.64
CA GLU A 38 -7.65 2.57 38.46
C GLU A 38 -8.76 3.25 37.64
N ALA A 39 -8.39 3.81 36.49
CA ALA A 39 -9.30 4.52 35.63
C ALA A 39 -10.12 3.44 34.91
N GLU A 40 -11.10 2.89 35.62
CA GLU A 40 -11.89 1.72 35.25
C GLU A 40 -13.04 2.08 34.31
N TRP A 41 -12.85 3.07 33.44
CA TRP A 41 -13.89 3.58 32.56
C TRP A 41 -14.22 2.62 31.40
N LEU A 42 -13.41 1.58 31.13
CA LEU A 42 -13.72 0.50 30.18
C LEU A 42 -14.30 -0.77 30.83
N LYS A 43 -14.62 -0.76 32.13
CA LYS A 43 -15.27 -1.89 32.84
C LYS A 43 -16.38 -2.64 32.09
N PRO A 44 -17.36 -1.96 31.44
CA PRO A 44 -18.45 -2.67 30.78
C PRO A 44 -18.08 -3.22 29.39
N VAL A 45 -16.83 -3.04 28.95
CA VAL A 45 -16.38 -3.39 27.60
C VAL A 45 -15.64 -4.73 27.63
N ALA A 46 -16.27 -5.75 27.07
CA ALA A 46 -15.64 -7.00 26.66
C ALA A 46 -15.45 -6.93 25.13
N ALA A 47 -14.23 -6.72 24.69
CA ALA A 47 -13.92 -6.42 23.30
C ALA A 47 -13.27 -7.60 22.57
N TYR A 48 -13.68 -7.80 21.32
CA TYR A 48 -12.98 -8.63 20.35
C TYR A 48 -12.49 -7.75 19.19
N VAL A 49 -11.17 -7.70 18.98
CA VAL A 49 -10.58 -6.91 17.89
C VAL A 49 -10.38 -7.80 16.66
N LEU A 50 -11.11 -7.52 15.58
CA LEU A 50 -10.97 -8.26 14.33
C LEU A 50 -9.73 -7.77 13.57
N GLN A 51 -8.70 -8.63 13.50
CA GLN A 51 -7.40 -8.29 12.88
C GLN A 51 -7.50 -7.97 11.38
N ALA A 52 -8.56 -8.40 10.69
CA ALA A 52 -8.74 -8.10 9.26
C ALA A 52 -8.86 -6.57 9.03
N GLY A 53 -7.85 -5.98 8.40
CA GLY A 53 -7.77 -4.54 8.12
C GLY A 53 -7.13 -3.70 9.25
N ILE A 54 -6.76 -4.32 10.37
CA ILE A 54 -6.04 -3.66 11.48
C ILE A 54 -4.67 -4.33 11.65
N GLY A 55 -3.58 -3.58 11.45
CA GLY A 55 -2.23 -4.10 11.59
C GLY A 55 -1.92 -4.63 13.00
N GLN A 56 -1.10 -5.69 13.09
CA GLN A 56 -0.77 -6.41 14.33
C GLN A 56 -0.35 -5.49 15.50
N ALA A 57 0.57 -4.55 15.25
CA ALA A 57 1.04 -3.62 16.27
C ALA A 57 -0.09 -2.75 16.85
N ARG A 58 -1.09 -2.38 16.03
CA ARG A 58 -2.24 -1.57 16.47
C ARG A 58 -3.22 -2.40 17.30
N VAL A 59 -3.41 -3.67 16.95
CA VAL A 59 -4.20 -4.62 17.75
C VAL A 59 -3.60 -4.80 19.14
N GLU A 60 -2.28 -4.99 19.23
CA GLU A 60 -1.56 -5.13 20.51
C GLU A 60 -1.68 -3.89 21.38
N ILE A 61 -1.57 -2.69 20.78
CA ILE A 61 -1.79 -1.42 21.48
C ILE A 61 -3.21 -1.35 22.02
N PHE A 62 -4.22 -1.67 21.22
CA PHE A 62 -5.62 -1.68 21.67
C PHE A 62 -5.86 -2.69 22.79
N HIS A 63 -5.34 -3.91 22.68
CA HIS A 63 -5.47 -4.92 23.73
C HIS A 63 -4.90 -4.41 25.06
N LYS A 64 -3.69 -3.84 25.01
CA LYS A 64 -3.04 -3.29 26.19
C LYS A 64 -3.86 -2.15 26.80
N HIS A 65 -4.37 -1.22 26.00
CA HIS A 65 -5.17 -0.11 26.50
C HIS A 65 -6.53 -0.54 27.06
N ILE A 66 -7.19 -1.54 26.46
CA ILE A 66 -8.47 -2.06 26.99
C ILE A 66 -8.25 -2.65 28.39
N VAL A 67 -7.25 -3.53 28.54
CA VAL A 67 -6.94 -4.17 29.82
C VAL A 67 -6.47 -3.16 30.87
N GLN A 68 -5.63 -2.19 30.49
CA GLN A 68 -5.13 -1.16 31.40
C GLN A 68 -6.21 -0.23 31.96
N ASN A 69 -7.37 -0.12 31.31
CA ASN A 69 -8.47 0.76 31.73
C ASN A 69 -9.70 -0.05 32.20
N GLY A 70 -9.48 -1.31 32.62
CA GLY A 70 -10.49 -2.16 33.27
C GLY A 70 -11.42 -2.94 32.34
N GLY A 71 -11.18 -2.93 31.02
CA GLY A 71 -11.94 -3.74 30.05
C GLY A 71 -11.35 -5.14 29.84
N VAL A 72 -12.14 -6.04 29.26
CA VAL A 72 -11.75 -7.42 28.97
C VAL A 72 -11.53 -7.60 27.48
N VAL A 73 -10.50 -8.36 27.09
CA VAL A 73 -10.23 -8.68 25.68
C VAL A 73 -10.32 -10.17 25.46
N HIS A 74 -11.10 -10.57 24.45
CA HIS A 74 -11.20 -11.97 24.03
C HIS A 74 -10.44 -12.19 22.73
N ASN A 75 -9.84 -13.38 22.57
CA ASN A 75 -9.14 -13.78 21.34
C ASN A 75 -10.06 -14.47 20.32
N GLN A 76 -11.30 -14.77 20.73
CA GLN A 76 -12.33 -15.40 19.91
C GLN A 76 -13.69 -14.78 20.26
N LEU A 77 -14.65 -14.88 19.35
CA LEU A 77 -16.01 -14.43 19.62
C LEU A 77 -16.68 -15.38 20.62
N SER A 78 -17.01 -14.86 21.81
CA SER A 78 -17.73 -15.56 22.88
C SER A 78 -19.01 -14.78 23.23
N PRO A 79 -20.00 -15.41 23.91
CA PRO A 79 -21.23 -14.73 24.33
C PRO A 79 -20.99 -13.58 25.33
N GLU A 80 -19.80 -13.50 25.90
CA GLU A 80 -19.38 -12.45 26.85
C GLU A 80 -18.92 -11.17 26.13
N VAL A 81 -18.61 -11.24 24.83
CA VAL A 81 -18.17 -10.09 24.05
C VAL A 81 -19.33 -9.10 23.88
N THR A 82 -19.11 -7.85 24.28
CA THR A 82 -20.09 -6.76 24.10
C THR A 82 -19.77 -5.90 22.87
N HIS A 83 -18.48 -5.80 22.47
CA HIS A 83 -18.04 -4.96 21.37
C HIS A 83 -17.11 -5.71 20.41
N VAL A 84 -17.41 -5.69 19.11
CA VAL A 84 -16.48 -6.15 18.06
C VAL A 84 -15.89 -4.93 17.37
N ILE A 85 -14.57 -4.78 17.43
CA ILE A 85 -13.84 -3.66 16.87
C ILE A 85 -13.29 -4.06 15.50
N VAL A 86 -13.69 -3.32 14.47
CA VAL A 86 -13.31 -3.56 13.06
C VAL A 86 -12.57 -2.37 12.44
N ALA A 87 -11.93 -2.59 11.29
CA ALA A 87 -11.29 -1.52 10.51
C ALA A 87 -12.30 -0.46 10.04
N GLU A 88 -11.82 0.74 9.69
CA GLU A 88 -12.69 1.86 9.26
C GLU A 88 -13.47 1.56 7.99
N ASP A 89 -12.83 0.85 7.06
CA ASP A 89 -13.32 0.45 5.75
C ASP A 89 -14.09 -0.88 5.77
N MET A 90 -14.36 -1.43 6.96
CA MET A 90 -15.08 -2.70 7.10
C MET A 90 -16.59 -2.51 6.88
N ASP A 91 -17.14 -3.16 5.87
CA ASP A 91 -18.58 -3.26 5.63
C ASP A 91 -19.23 -4.42 6.42
N CYS A 92 -20.56 -4.38 6.57
CA CYS A 92 -21.32 -5.36 7.34
C CYS A 92 -21.22 -6.78 6.76
N SER A 93 -21.33 -6.94 5.44
CA SER A 93 -21.31 -8.25 4.76
C SER A 93 -19.97 -8.94 4.96
N ARG A 94 -18.87 -8.20 4.83
CA ARG A 94 -17.51 -8.69 5.05
C ARG A 94 -17.26 -9.01 6.52
N ALA A 95 -17.72 -8.16 7.45
CA ALA A 95 -17.60 -8.43 8.88
C ALA A 95 -18.32 -9.73 9.28
N PHE A 96 -19.54 -9.96 8.79
CA PHE A 96 -20.33 -11.15 9.08
C PHE A 96 -19.67 -12.42 8.52
N ARG A 97 -19.13 -12.37 7.30
CA ARG A 97 -18.38 -13.48 6.70
C ARG A 97 -17.14 -13.85 7.51
N LEU A 98 -16.40 -12.85 8.02
CA LEU A 98 -15.19 -13.08 8.81
C LEU A 98 -15.49 -13.57 10.22
N LEU A 99 -16.57 -13.08 10.84
CA LEU A 99 -17.05 -13.49 12.15
C LEU A 99 -17.86 -14.80 12.09
N LYS A 100 -18.18 -15.31 10.89
CA LYS A 100 -19.05 -16.47 10.64
C LYS A 100 -20.43 -16.34 11.29
N LEU A 101 -21.00 -15.13 11.24
CA LEU A 101 -22.32 -14.81 11.79
C LEU A 101 -23.33 -14.61 10.65
N SER A 102 -24.56 -15.11 10.84
CA SER A 102 -25.70 -14.83 9.97
C SER A 102 -26.58 -13.67 10.49
N LYS A 103 -26.56 -13.44 11.81
CA LYS A 103 -27.26 -12.34 12.48
C LYS A 103 -26.40 -11.83 13.63
N LEU A 104 -26.45 -10.53 13.90
CA LEU A 104 -25.80 -9.95 15.07
C LEU A 104 -26.56 -10.36 16.35
N PRO A 105 -25.91 -11.02 17.33
CA PRO A 105 -26.54 -11.35 18.61
C PRO A 105 -27.08 -10.11 19.35
N ALA A 106 -28.17 -10.28 20.09
CA ALA A 106 -28.74 -9.20 20.89
C ALA A 106 -27.72 -8.75 21.95
N GLY A 107 -27.34 -7.46 21.94
CA GLY A 107 -26.36 -6.89 22.87
C GLY A 107 -24.95 -6.75 22.31
N LEU A 108 -24.61 -7.41 21.19
CA LEU A 108 -23.30 -7.26 20.53
C LEU A 108 -23.27 -6.00 19.66
N GLN A 109 -22.26 -5.15 19.83
CA GLN A 109 -22.09 -3.93 19.04
C GLN A 109 -20.91 -4.04 18.08
N LEU A 110 -21.17 -3.89 16.78
CA LEU A 110 -20.14 -3.85 15.75
C LEU A 110 -19.69 -2.40 15.53
N VAL A 111 -18.45 -2.06 15.92
CA VAL A 111 -17.94 -0.69 15.97
C VAL A 111 -16.59 -0.54 15.25
N ARG A 112 -16.37 0.62 14.63
CA ARG A 112 -15.09 0.95 13.98
C ARG A 112 -13.98 1.25 15.00
N ALA A 113 -12.73 1.02 14.62
CA ALA A 113 -11.53 1.27 15.44
C ALA A 113 -11.38 2.74 15.91
N SER A 114 -11.96 3.68 15.17
CA SER A 114 -12.05 5.10 15.51
C SER A 114 -12.78 5.34 16.82
N TRP A 115 -13.75 4.50 17.19
CA TRP A 115 -14.42 4.57 18.48
C TRP A 115 -13.44 4.36 19.64
N LEU A 116 -12.71 3.23 19.63
CA LEU A 116 -11.76 2.93 20.70
C LEU A 116 -10.64 3.99 20.74
N SER A 117 -10.20 4.45 19.57
CA SER A 117 -9.21 5.54 19.48
C SER A 117 -9.72 6.84 20.12
N ALA A 118 -11.00 7.16 19.96
CA ALA A 118 -11.64 8.32 20.60
C ALA A 118 -11.79 8.12 22.10
N CYS A 119 -12.23 6.94 22.56
CA CYS A 119 -12.36 6.63 23.98
C CYS A 119 -11.02 6.75 24.73
N ILE A 120 -9.92 6.26 24.13
CA ILE A 120 -8.56 6.39 24.70
C ILE A 120 -8.12 7.86 24.76
N ARG A 121 -8.44 8.66 23.74
CA ARG A 121 -8.06 10.09 23.71
C ARG A 121 -8.79 10.90 24.77
N GLU A 122 -10.10 10.67 24.93
CA GLU A 122 -10.93 11.40 25.90
C GLU A 122 -10.92 10.77 27.31
N GLN A 123 -10.21 9.64 27.49
CA GLN A 123 -10.14 8.86 28.74
C GLN A 123 -11.52 8.56 29.35
N LYS A 124 -12.51 8.28 28.50
CA LYS A 124 -13.90 8.04 28.90
C LYS A 124 -14.59 7.11 27.92
N LEU A 125 -15.53 6.32 28.41
CA LEU A 125 -16.40 5.51 27.54
C LEU A 125 -17.36 6.42 26.76
N LEU A 126 -17.17 6.46 25.44
CA LEU A 126 -18.01 7.23 24.53
C LEU A 126 -19.16 6.39 23.98
N SER A 127 -20.27 7.04 23.62
CA SER A 127 -21.39 6.40 22.94
C SER A 127 -20.98 5.82 21.59
N THR A 128 -21.51 4.65 21.24
CA THR A 128 -21.23 3.98 19.97
C THR A 128 -22.09 4.48 18.80
N ALA A 129 -23.08 5.36 19.04
CA ALA A 129 -24.09 5.78 18.06
C ALA A 129 -23.54 6.40 16.75
N GLY A 130 -22.30 6.92 16.74
CA GLY A 130 -21.64 7.46 15.54
C GLY A 130 -20.56 6.55 14.91
N TYR A 131 -20.27 5.41 15.53
CA TYR A 131 -19.16 4.53 15.14
C TYR A 131 -19.60 3.11 14.79
N ARG A 132 -20.90 2.82 14.89
CA ARG A 132 -21.47 1.53 14.50
C ARG A 132 -21.37 1.33 13.00
N VAL A 133 -21.01 0.12 12.59
CA VAL A 133 -21.18 -0.31 11.21
C VAL A 133 -22.69 -0.47 10.97
N PHE A 134 -23.20 0.14 9.90
CA PHE A 134 -24.61 0.03 9.54
C PHE A 134 -24.95 -1.42 9.19
N VAL A 135 -25.91 -2.00 9.91
CA VAL A 135 -26.46 -3.34 9.65
C VAL A 135 -27.88 -3.14 9.13
N PRO A 136 -28.16 -3.38 7.83
CA PRO A 136 -29.50 -3.25 7.29
C PRO A 136 -30.46 -4.20 8.02
N CYS A 137 -31.56 -3.67 8.54
CA CYS A 137 -32.60 -4.47 9.21
C CYS A 137 -33.85 -4.53 8.31
N SER A 138 -33.75 -5.23 7.19
CA SER A 138 -34.90 -5.69 6.39
C SER A 138 -34.46 -6.71 5.33
N SER A 139 -35.27 -7.77 5.18
CA SER A 139 -35.29 -8.79 4.11
C SER A 139 -34.06 -9.68 3.88
N TRP A 140 -33.99 -10.82 4.59
CA TRP A 140 -33.37 -12.05 4.08
C TRP A 140 -34.48 -13.10 3.90
N ILE A 141 -35.13 -13.07 2.74
CA ILE A 141 -35.82 -14.23 2.18
C ILE A 141 -35.11 -14.48 0.84
N PHE A 142 -34.90 -15.76 0.55
CA PHE A 142 -34.13 -16.35 -0.58
C PHE A 142 -32.66 -16.69 -0.28
N LEU A 143 -32.48 -17.81 0.42
CA LEU A 143 -31.71 -18.92 -0.18
C LEU A 143 -32.18 -20.25 0.43
N ASP A 144 -33.13 -20.90 -0.23
CA ASP A 144 -33.43 -22.31 0.00
C ASP A 144 -33.34 -23.01 -1.35
N SER A 145 -32.15 -23.51 -1.67
CA SER A 145 -31.91 -24.65 -2.57
C SER A 145 -30.40 -24.92 -2.62
N CYS A 146 -29.89 -25.64 -1.62
CA CYS A 146 -28.70 -26.47 -1.79
C CYS A 146 -29.17 -27.92 -1.72
N VAL A 147 -29.51 -28.47 -2.89
CA VAL A 147 -29.71 -29.90 -3.09
C VAL A 147 -28.38 -30.59 -2.89
N TYR A 148 -28.26 -31.30 -1.77
CA TYR A 148 -27.18 -32.24 -1.50
C TYR A 148 -27.47 -33.53 -2.28
N THR A 149 -26.61 -33.86 -3.23
CA THR A 149 -26.64 -35.12 -3.96
C THR A 149 -26.30 -36.29 -3.04
N SER A 150 -27.25 -37.21 -2.97
CA SER A 150 -27.20 -38.55 -2.39
C SER A 150 -25.91 -39.32 -2.72
N GLY A 151 -25.22 -39.77 -1.67
CA GLY A 151 -24.26 -40.88 -1.69
C GLY A 151 -24.79 -42.00 -0.78
N LYS A 152 -25.14 -43.13 -1.39
CA LYS A 152 -25.69 -44.34 -0.76
C LYS A 152 -24.72 -44.97 0.26
N LYS A 153 -25.28 -45.48 1.37
CA LYS A 153 -25.00 -46.81 1.96
C LYS A 153 -26.09 -47.16 3.01
N GLU A 154 -26.97 -48.10 2.62
CA GLU A 154 -27.51 -49.27 3.34
C GLU A 154 -27.30 -49.35 4.88
N THR A 155 -28.21 -49.75 5.79
CA THR A 155 -29.45 -50.59 5.84
C THR A 155 -30.12 -50.38 7.26
N PRO A 156 -31.09 -51.17 7.80
CA PRO A 156 -32.52 -50.81 7.87
C PRO A 156 -33.17 -50.91 9.29
N VAL A 157 -34.51 -50.76 9.36
CA VAL A 157 -35.45 -51.22 10.43
C VAL A 157 -35.55 -50.27 11.66
N SER A 158 -36.68 -49.82 12.22
CA SER A 158 -38.12 -50.13 12.17
C SER A 158 -38.95 -49.06 12.90
N LYS A 159 -40.23 -48.89 12.50
CA LYS A 159 -41.46 -48.55 13.30
C LYS A 159 -41.46 -47.22 14.08
N ALA A 160 -42.51 -46.39 14.17
CA ALA A 160 -43.96 -46.54 14.11
C ALA A 160 -44.57 -45.15 13.73
N VAL A 161 -45.62 -45.05 12.90
CA VAL A 161 -47.06 -44.85 13.25
C VAL A 161 -47.23 -43.68 14.26
N SER A 162 -47.92 -42.58 13.97
CA SER A 162 -49.34 -42.45 13.56
C SER A 162 -49.76 -41.01 13.24
N LYS A 163 -50.68 -40.88 12.26
CA LYS A 163 -51.95 -40.10 12.21
C LYS A 163 -51.89 -38.57 12.44
N ALA A 164 -52.63 -37.70 11.77
CA ALA A 164 -53.76 -37.74 10.82
C ALA A 164 -53.95 -36.28 10.29
N SER A 165 -54.28 -36.05 9.00
CA SER A 165 -55.63 -35.69 8.50
C SER A 165 -56.06 -34.23 8.87
N VAL A 166 -56.56 -33.32 8.02
CA VAL A 166 -57.12 -33.37 6.66
C VAL A 166 -57.40 -31.92 6.16
N ARG A 167 -57.26 -31.71 4.83
CA ARG A 167 -57.96 -30.83 3.83
C ARG A 167 -58.36 -29.38 4.19
N LEU A 168 -57.92 -28.35 3.46
CA LEU A 168 -58.24 -27.89 2.07
C LEU A 168 -59.61 -27.20 1.93
N SER A 169 -59.62 -25.87 1.70
CA SER A 169 -60.47 -25.18 0.71
C SER A 169 -60.23 -23.66 0.64
N THR A 170 -60.07 -23.18 -0.58
CA THR A 170 -60.10 -21.83 -1.19
C THR A 170 -61.50 -21.18 -1.19
N PRO A 171 -61.78 -20.04 -1.88
CA PRO A 171 -61.16 -18.70 -1.94
C PRO A 171 -62.17 -17.51 -1.78
N ILE A 172 -61.62 -16.28 -1.61
CA ILE A 172 -62.04 -14.87 -1.94
C ILE A 172 -63.53 -14.54 -2.25
N PRO A 173 -64.07 -13.37 -1.81
CA PRO A 173 -64.29 -12.27 -2.77
C PRO A 173 -64.04 -10.82 -2.26
N PHE A 174 -63.93 -9.94 -3.26
CA PHE A 174 -63.80 -8.47 -3.36
C PHE A 174 -64.82 -7.58 -2.61
N CYS A 175 -64.43 -6.32 -2.34
CA CYS A 175 -65.16 -5.02 -2.50
C CYS A 175 -64.39 -3.88 -1.78
N SER A 176 -64.42 -2.58 -2.08
CA SER A 176 -64.72 -1.70 -3.22
C SER A 176 -64.45 -0.24 -2.73
N LEU A 177 -64.21 0.68 -3.66
CA LEU A 177 -63.92 2.14 -3.60
C LEU A 177 -64.90 3.02 -2.74
N PRO A 178 -64.64 4.35 -2.48
CA PRO A 178 -64.73 5.45 -3.50
C PRO A 178 -63.80 6.71 -3.31
N GLU A 179 -63.28 7.33 -4.40
CA GLU A 179 -63.62 8.64 -5.06
C GLU A 179 -63.18 9.95 -4.31
N ALA A 180 -62.77 11.09 -4.90
CA ALA A 180 -62.64 11.62 -6.27
C ALA A 180 -61.74 12.90 -6.34
N LYS A 181 -61.11 13.08 -7.52
CA LYS A 181 -60.72 14.27 -8.35
C LYS A 181 -60.58 15.71 -7.77
N ALA A 182 -59.50 16.38 -8.18
CA ALA A 182 -59.51 17.77 -8.70
C ALA A 182 -58.31 18.07 -9.62
N HIS A 183 -58.53 18.88 -10.66
CA HIS A 183 -57.67 19.22 -11.80
C HIS A 183 -56.87 20.54 -11.60
N CYS A 184 -55.71 20.61 -12.27
CA CYS A 184 -55.14 21.71 -13.10
C CYS A 184 -55.18 23.18 -12.60
N PHE A 185 -54.01 23.85 -12.56
CA PHE A 185 -53.78 25.12 -13.30
C PHE A 185 -52.30 25.58 -13.27
N LEU A 186 -51.85 26.14 -14.39
CA LEU A 186 -50.57 26.82 -14.65
C LEU A 186 -50.53 28.24 -14.04
N SER A 187 -49.36 28.75 -13.64
CA SER A 187 -48.75 30.00 -14.18
C SER A 187 -47.67 30.62 -13.27
N LEU A 188 -46.44 30.65 -13.81
CA LEU A 188 -45.49 31.77 -13.97
C LEU A 188 -45.20 32.85 -12.88
N HIS A 189 -43.88 32.98 -12.61
CA HIS A 189 -43.04 34.19 -12.41
C HIS A 189 -42.56 34.64 -11.00
N ARG A 190 -41.24 34.40 -10.79
CA ARG A 190 -40.13 35.33 -10.48
C ARG A 190 -40.13 36.09 -9.12
N GLY A 191 -39.17 35.76 -8.24
CA GLY A 191 -38.73 36.68 -7.17
C GLY A 191 -37.94 36.07 -6.00
N ILE A 192 -36.62 35.95 -6.20
CA ILE A 192 -35.49 35.86 -5.23
C ILE A 192 -35.82 35.96 -3.73
N LEU A 193 -35.46 34.92 -2.96
CA LEU A 193 -34.84 35.05 -1.63
C LEU A 193 -33.93 33.85 -1.33
N MET A 194 -32.72 34.14 -0.86
CA MET A 194 -31.68 33.18 -0.52
C MET A 194 -32.06 32.23 0.63
N LEU A 195 -31.80 30.94 0.45
CA LEU A 195 -31.20 30.12 1.52
C LEU A 195 -30.35 29.00 0.92
N ARG A 196 -29.05 29.05 1.24
CA ARG A 196 -28.06 28.01 0.94
C ARG A 196 -28.35 26.76 1.76
N LYS A 197 -28.40 25.60 1.10
CA LYS A 197 -27.86 24.33 1.62
C LYS A 197 -27.61 23.39 0.45
N ASP A 198 -26.35 23.33 0.03
CA ASP A 198 -25.88 22.38 -0.99
C ASP A 198 -25.91 20.96 -0.40
N SER A 199 -26.76 20.10 -0.97
CA SER A 199 -26.68 18.64 -0.87
C SER A 199 -27.28 18.08 -2.15
N ASP A 200 -26.46 17.39 -2.94
CA ASP A 200 -26.74 16.41 -4.01
C ASP A 200 -25.30 16.05 -4.48
N ASP A 201 -24.61 14.97 -4.10
CA ASP A 201 -24.93 13.53 -4.11
C ASP A 201 -25.74 13.07 -5.31
N GLU A 202 -25.07 13.02 -6.46
CA GLU A 202 -25.40 12.05 -7.51
C GLU A 202 -24.12 11.37 -7.96
N GLY A 203 -24.01 10.10 -7.56
CA GLY A 203 -23.02 9.16 -8.06
C GLY A 203 -23.39 8.75 -9.48
N SER A 204 -22.53 9.09 -10.43
CA SER A 204 -22.47 8.36 -11.70
C SER A 204 -21.39 7.29 -11.55
N GLU A 205 -21.84 6.06 -11.31
CA GLU A 205 -21.02 4.87 -11.41
C GLU A 205 -20.42 4.83 -12.82
N GLY A 206 -19.09 5.00 -12.88
CA GLY A 206 -18.35 4.98 -14.12
C GLY A 206 -18.48 3.64 -14.82
N GLU A 207 -18.95 3.70 -16.05
CA GLU A 207 -18.97 2.65 -17.06
C GLU A 207 -17.72 1.78 -16.98
N ASP A 208 -17.89 0.46 -17.07
CA ASP A 208 -16.79 -0.47 -17.30
C ASP A 208 -15.97 0.05 -18.48
N ALA A 209 -14.76 0.55 -18.22
CA ALA A 209 -13.85 1.06 -19.23
C ALA A 209 -13.38 -0.11 -20.11
N SER A 210 -14.22 -0.50 -21.06
CA SER A 210 -13.88 -1.48 -22.08
C SER A 210 -12.68 -0.94 -22.86
N VAL A 211 -11.59 -1.71 -22.86
CA VAL A 211 -10.37 -1.36 -23.59
C VAL A 211 -10.72 -1.31 -25.07
N THR A 212 -10.64 -0.14 -25.69
CA THR A 212 -11.00 0.03 -27.09
C THR A 212 -9.86 -0.45 -27.99
N GLN A 213 -10.16 -0.73 -29.26
CA GLN A 213 -9.13 -0.99 -30.27
C GLN A 213 -8.13 0.18 -30.38
N GLY A 214 -8.60 1.41 -30.17
CA GLY A 214 -7.74 2.60 -30.15
C GLY A 214 -6.77 2.61 -28.95
N ASP A 215 -7.17 2.09 -27.79
CA ASP A 215 -6.28 1.95 -26.63
C ASP A 215 -5.20 0.90 -26.88
N LEU A 216 -5.55 -0.18 -27.57
CA LEU A 216 -4.59 -1.21 -27.98
C LEU A 216 -3.57 -0.64 -28.98
N GLU A 217 -4.02 0.10 -29.98
CA GLU A 217 -3.14 0.77 -30.94
C GLU A 217 -2.26 1.83 -30.25
N ALA A 218 -2.79 2.56 -29.27
CA ALA A 218 -2.02 3.51 -28.47
C ALA A 218 -0.97 2.83 -27.58
N LEU A 219 -1.29 1.64 -27.06
CA LEU A 219 -0.34 0.82 -26.30
C LEU A 219 0.82 0.36 -27.19
N ILE A 220 0.50 -0.15 -28.39
CA ILE A 220 1.48 -0.66 -29.36
C ILE A 220 2.35 0.46 -29.93
N SER A 221 1.74 1.55 -30.39
CA SER A 221 2.45 2.68 -31.01
C SER A 221 3.12 3.60 -29.99
N GLY A 222 2.72 3.52 -28.71
CA GLY A 222 3.10 4.47 -27.67
C GLY A 222 2.50 5.87 -27.85
N ARG A 223 1.53 6.04 -28.76
CA ARG A 223 0.88 7.33 -29.07
C ARG A 223 -0.62 7.24 -28.85
N TYR A 224 -1.17 8.08 -27.98
CA TYR A 224 -2.62 8.27 -27.93
C TYR A 224 -3.04 9.12 -29.12
N HIS A 225 -3.89 8.58 -30.00
CA HIS A 225 -4.58 9.37 -31.01
C HIS A 225 -5.57 10.30 -30.29
N VAL A 226 -5.26 11.60 -30.27
CA VAL A 226 -6.27 12.62 -30.02
C VAL A 226 -7.23 12.54 -31.21
N LYS A 227 -8.50 12.21 -30.97
CA LYS A 227 -9.54 12.28 -32.01
C LYS A 227 -9.52 13.71 -32.57
N SER A 228 -9.01 13.89 -33.78
CA SER A 228 -9.28 15.05 -34.60
C SER A 228 -10.72 14.91 -35.10
N SER A 229 -11.68 15.37 -34.30
CA SER A 229 -12.97 15.77 -34.86
C SER A 229 -12.73 17.01 -35.73
N GLU A 230 -13.38 17.01 -36.88
CA GLU A 230 -13.15 17.86 -38.03
C GLU A 230 -13.14 19.37 -37.74
N GLU A 231 -12.43 20.06 -38.63
CA GLU A 231 -12.18 21.49 -38.70
C GLU A 231 -13.44 22.32 -38.45
N THR A 232 -13.40 23.21 -37.44
CA THR A 232 -13.81 24.62 -37.57
C THR A 232 -13.40 25.42 -36.33
N SER A 233 -12.69 26.52 -36.60
CA SER A 233 -12.46 27.71 -35.78
C SER A 233 -11.86 27.57 -34.37
N ASP A 234 -10.64 28.09 -34.24
CA ASP A 234 -10.10 28.87 -33.12
C ASP A 234 -10.88 28.81 -31.79
N SER A 235 -10.64 27.75 -31.03
CA SER A 235 -10.60 27.89 -29.58
C SER A 235 -9.66 26.84 -29.02
N SER A 236 -8.54 27.33 -28.47
CA SER A 236 -7.60 26.54 -27.68
C SER A 236 -8.35 25.97 -26.47
N SER A 237 -8.97 24.80 -26.62
CA SER A 237 -9.43 23.98 -25.49
C SER A 237 -8.20 23.33 -24.85
N THR A 238 -7.40 24.14 -24.17
CA THR A 238 -6.46 23.64 -23.18
C THR A 238 -7.28 22.90 -22.15
N VAL A 239 -7.28 21.57 -22.21
CA VAL A 239 -7.65 20.74 -21.07
C VAL A 239 -6.84 21.28 -19.90
N ALA A 240 -7.52 21.91 -18.93
CA ALA A 240 -6.87 22.58 -17.82
C ALA A 240 -5.97 21.54 -17.14
N LYS A 241 -4.65 21.77 -17.18
CA LYS A 241 -3.70 20.90 -16.50
C LYS A 241 -4.12 20.87 -15.03
N PRO A 242 -4.39 19.69 -14.44
CA PRO A 242 -4.72 19.64 -13.03
C PRO A 242 -3.56 20.30 -12.28
N ALA A 243 -3.86 21.38 -11.56
CA ALA A 243 -2.89 22.09 -10.72
C ALA A 243 -2.59 21.21 -9.50
N GLY A 244 -1.91 20.09 -9.73
CA GLY A 244 -1.61 19.09 -8.72
C GLY A 244 -0.21 19.26 -8.17
N LYS A 245 -0.10 19.15 -6.84
CA LYS A 245 1.19 18.94 -6.14
C LYS A 245 1.81 17.56 -6.44
N TRP A 246 1.11 16.72 -7.21
CA TRP A 246 1.48 15.34 -7.50
C TRP A 246 2.32 15.25 -8.77
N VAL A 247 3.31 14.35 -8.77
CA VAL A 247 4.20 14.13 -9.92
C VAL A 247 3.42 13.74 -11.18
N CYS A 248 2.35 12.96 -11.04
CA CYS A 248 1.49 12.54 -12.16
C CYS A 248 0.69 13.68 -12.81
N ALA A 249 0.57 14.84 -12.16
CA ALA A 249 -0.12 16.00 -12.73
C ALA A 249 0.80 16.85 -13.63
N GLN A 250 2.10 16.51 -13.71
CA GLN A 250 3.09 17.27 -14.45
C GLN A 250 3.70 16.42 -15.57
N SER A 251 3.81 16.99 -16.78
CA SER A 251 4.46 16.31 -17.91
C SER A 251 5.96 16.11 -17.65
N SER A 252 6.41 14.86 -17.81
CA SER A 252 7.81 14.45 -17.72
C SER A 252 8.65 14.82 -18.95
N HIS A 253 8.01 15.23 -20.07
CA HIS A 253 8.70 15.58 -21.32
C HIS A 253 9.40 16.94 -21.29
N SER A 254 9.05 17.81 -20.34
CA SER A 254 9.83 19.02 -20.10
C SER A 254 11.15 18.63 -19.43
N LYS A 255 12.19 18.33 -20.22
CA LYS A 255 13.57 18.21 -19.71
C LYS A 255 13.98 19.57 -19.16
N LYS A 256 13.65 19.83 -17.90
CA LYS A 256 14.10 21.03 -17.20
C LYS A 256 15.60 20.89 -16.97
N LYS A 257 16.37 21.84 -17.49
CA LYS A 257 17.79 21.96 -17.19
C LYS A 257 17.94 22.03 -15.67
N ASN A 258 18.75 21.15 -15.10
CA ASN A 258 19.01 21.17 -13.67
C ASN A 258 19.92 22.36 -13.35
N HIS A 259 19.33 23.44 -12.82
CA HIS A 259 20.08 24.63 -12.40
C HIS A 259 20.79 24.47 -11.05
N ASN A 260 20.51 23.37 -10.33
CA ASN A 260 20.95 23.14 -8.96
C ASN A 260 21.86 21.92 -8.86
N GLN A 261 22.64 21.66 -9.92
CA GLN A 261 23.45 20.43 -10.06
C GLN A 261 24.42 20.23 -8.88
N CYS A 262 25.15 21.27 -8.48
CA CYS A 262 26.07 21.24 -7.34
C CYS A 262 25.41 20.78 -6.02
N ILE A 263 24.15 21.15 -5.80
CA ILE A 263 23.38 20.73 -4.62
C ILE A 263 22.91 19.29 -4.81
N THR A 264 22.32 18.98 -5.96
CA THR A 264 21.71 17.66 -6.21
C THR A 264 22.74 16.54 -6.17
N GLU A 265 23.95 16.74 -6.70
CA GLU A 265 25.02 15.72 -6.69
C GLU A 265 25.42 15.33 -5.27
N LYS A 266 25.58 16.30 -4.36
CA LYS A 266 25.92 16.03 -2.95
C LYS A 266 24.78 15.32 -2.23
N LEU A 267 23.54 15.72 -2.48
CA LEU A 267 22.37 15.07 -1.87
C LEU A 267 22.11 13.66 -2.42
N GLU A 268 22.44 13.39 -3.69
CA GLU A 268 22.32 12.07 -4.31
C GLU A 268 23.22 11.03 -3.64
N VAL A 269 24.44 11.40 -3.27
CA VAL A 269 25.35 10.52 -2.52
C VAL A 269 24.73 10.12 -1.17
N LEU A 270 24.14 11.08 -0.44
CA LEU A 270 23.43 10.75 0.82
C LEU A 270 22.19 9.89 0.59
N ALA A 271 21.38 10.21 -0.43
CA ALA A 271 20.19 9.44 -0.75
C ALA A 271 20.55 7.97 -1.01
N LYS A 272 21.60 7.75 -1.80
CA LYS A 272 22.13 6.42 -2.12
C LYS A 272 22.64 5.70 -0.87
N ALA A 273 23.45 6.37 -0.04
CA ALA A 273 23.97 5.80 1.21
C ALA A 273 22.83 5.34 2.14
N TYR A 274 21.81 6.18 2.36
CA TYR A 274 20.65 5.80 3.18
C TYR A 274 19.84 4.67 2.57
N SER A 275 19.71 4.64 1.24
CA SER A 275 19.01 3.56 0.53
C SER A 275 19.68 2.21 0.78
N VAL A 276 21.00 2.15 0.61
CA VAL A 276 21.84 0.96 0.81
C VAL A 276 21.82 0.51 2.28
N GLN A 277 21.77 1.46 3.22
CA GLN A 277 21.60 1.16 4.64
C GLN A 277 20.19 0.69 5.03
N GLY A 278 19.22 0.71 4.11
CA GLY A 278 17.85 0.32 4.38
C GLY A 278 16.96 1.40 5.00
N ASP A 279 17.46 2.63 5.11
CA ASP A 279 16.68 3.76 5.57
C ASP A 279 15.86 4.37 4.42
N LYS A 280 14.74 3.69 4.14
CA LYS A 280 13.82 4.05 3.07
C LYS A 280 13.23 5.45 3.25
N TRP A 281 12.96 5.88 4.48
CA TRP A 281 12.31 7.17 4.75
C TRP A 281 13.26 8.33 4.51
N ARG A 282 14.51 8.25 4.99
CA ARG A 282 15.51 9.28 4.71
C ARG A 282 15.86 9.32 3.23
N SER A 283 16.11 8.16 2.61
CA SER A 283 16.36 8.05 1.17
C SER A 283 15.23 8.70 0.35
N LEU A 284 13.97 8.39 0.67
CA LEU A 284 12.80 9.00 0.02
C LEU A 284 12.75 10.52 0.23
N GLY A 285 13.05 10.99 1.44
CA GLY A 285 13.10 12.42 1.75
C GLY A 285 14.12 13.17 0.90
N TYR A 286 15.34 12.65 0.78
CA TYR A 286 16.37 13.23 -0.11
C TYR A 286 15.94 13.15 -1.58
N THR A 287 15.40 12.01 -2.03
CA THR A 287 14.94 11.83 -3.42
C THR A 287 13.87 12.87 -3.81
N LYS A 288 12.91 13.13 -2.92
CA LYS A 288 11.89 14.17 -3.12
C LYS A 288 12.51 15.56 -3.23
N ALA A 289 13.45 15.90 -2.36
CA ALA A 289 14.15 17.19 -2.40
C ALA A 289 15.00 17.34 -3.68
N ILE A 290 15.72 16.30 -4.08
CA ILE A 290 16.52 16.26 -5.31
C ILE A 290 15.62 16.51 -6.53
N ASN A 291 14.48 15.83 -6.62
CA ASN A 291 13.54 16.01 -7.73
C ASN A 291 12.93 17.43 -7.74
N ALA A 292 12.62 17.98 -6.57
CA ALA A 292 12.17 19.37 -6.45
C ALA A 292 13.23 20.37 -6.94
N LEU A 293 14.51 20.15 -6.60
CA LEU A 293 15.64 21.00 -7.02
C LEU A 293 15.93 20.87 -8.53
N LYS A 294 15.90 19.65 -9.08
CA LYS A 294 16.08 19.39 -10.52
C LYS A 294 15.00 20.06 -11.37
N SER A 295 13.79 20.16 -10.84
CA SER A 295 12.65 20.77 -11.51
C SER A 295 12.47 22.26 -11.22
N TYR A 296 13.31 22.83 -10.34
CA TYR A 296 13.28 24.24 -10.00
C TYR A 296 13.89 25.07 -11.14
N HIS A 297 13.21 26.16 -11.51
CA HIS A 297 13.43 26.90 -12.76
C HIS A 297 14.68 27.78 -12.77
N LYS A 298 15.37 27.92 -11.65
CA LYS A 298 16.53 28.78 -11.47
C LYS A 298 17.47 28.22 -10.39
N PRO A 299 18.72 28.69 -10.29
CA PRO A 299 19.59 28.30 -9.18
C PRO A 299 19.03 28.86 -7.86
N VAL A 300 19.07 28.05 -6.81
CA VAL A 300 18.75 28.46 -5.43
C VAL A 300 19.94 29.19 -4.85
N THR A 301 19.71 30.39 -4.31
CA THR A 301 20.80 31.24 -3.77
C THR A 301 20.69 31.49 -2.27
N SER A 302 19.58 31.14 -1.64
CA SER A 302 19.35 31.44 -0.22
C SER A 302 18.53 30.37 0.50
N TYR A 303 18.66 30.35 1.84
CA TYR A 303 17.87 29.49 2.71
C TYR A 303 16.36 29.76 2.60
N GLN A 304 15.97 31.03 2.54
CA GLN A 304 14.56 31.44 2.48
C GLN A 304 13.94 30.98 1.15
N GLU A 305 14.69 31.05 0.07
CA GLU A 305 14.27 30.52 -1.23
C GLU A 305 14.14 29.00 -1.21
N ALA A 306 15.13 28.29 -0.66
CA ALA A 306 15.05 26.84 -0.51
C ALA A 306 13.81 26.39 0.26
N CYS A 307 13.44 27.09 1.35
CA CYS A 307 12.24 26.79 2.13
C CYS A 307 10.92 27.02 1.38
N LYS A 308 10.90 27.86 0.34
CA LYS A 308 9.71 28.09 -0.48
C LYS A 308 9.48 26.97 -1.51
N ILE A 309 10.48 26.12 -1.75
CA ILE A 309 10.36 25.01 -2.69
C ILE A 309 9.50 23.90 -2.07
N PRO A 310 8.38 23.51 -2.72
CA PRO A 310 7.55 22.43 -2.22
C PRO A 310 8.35 21.13 -2.03
N GLY A 311 8.24 20.52 -0.85
CA GLY A 311 8.97 19.30 -0.49
C GLY A 311 10.33 19.54 0.19
N ILE A 312 10.78 20.79 0.33
CA ILE A 312 12.00 21.16 1.05
C ILE A 312 11.61 21.80 2.40
N GLY A 313 11.90 21.11 3.50
CA GLY A 313 11.71 21.64 4.86
C GLY A 313 12.97 22.30 5.43
N LYS A 314 12.84 22.93 6.61
CA LYS A 314 13.92 23.66 7.30
C LYS A 314 15.25 22.91 7.36
N ARG A 315 15.23 21.63 7.78
CA ARG A 315 16.44 20.78 7.88
C ARG A 315 17.11 20.43 6.54
N MET A 316 16.35 20.47 5.46
CA MET A 316 16.87 20.26 4.11
C MET A 316 17.42 21.57 3.57
N ALA A 317 16.71 22.69 3.78
CA ALA A 317 17.18 24.02 3.45
C ALA A 317 18.50 24.39 4.17
N GLU A 318 18.69 23.98 5.42
CA GLU A 318 19.96 24.11 6.15
C GLU A 318 21.12 23.41 5.42
N LYS A 319 20.89 22.21 4.87
CA LYS A 319 21.91 21.46 4.11
C LYS A 319 22.20 22.11 2.77
N ILE A 320 21.15 22.64 2.13
CA ILE A 320 21.29 23.37 0.87
C ILE A 320 22.14 24.63 1.12
N LEU A 321 21.87 25.38 2.19
CA LEU A 321 22.67 26.53 2.57
C LEU A 321 24.13 26.14 2.84
N GLU A 322 24.37 25.07 3.60
CA GLU A 322 25.73 24.57 3.86
C GLU A 322 26.49 24.25 2.56
N ILE A 323 25.82 23.62 1.58
CA ILE A 323 26.41 23.33 0.27
C ILE A 323 26.67 24.62 -0.52
N LEU A 324 25.78 25.61 -0.43
CA LEU A 324 25.96 26.89 -1.12
C LEU A 324 27.13 27.70 -0.54
N GLU A 325 27.31 27.70 0.78
CA GLU A 325 28.36 28.44 1.46
C GLU A 325 29.74 27.78 1.32
N SER A 326 29.80 26.45 1.42
CA SER A 326 31.08 25.71 1.49
C SER A 326 31.41 24.88 0.24
N GLY A 327 30.46 24.69 -0.67
CA GLY A 327 30.58 23.72 -1.78
C GLY A 327 30.53 22.26 -1.33
N HIS A 328 30.33 22.01 -0.04
CA HIS A 328 30.42 20.68 0.57
C HIS A 328 29.29 20.43 1.56
N LEU A 329 29.11 19.16 1.92
CA LEU A 329 28.16 18.75 2.93
C LEU A 329 28.88 17.86 3.94
N ARG A 330 29.12 18.36 5.16
CA ARG A 330 29.87 17.67 6.22
C ARG A 330 29.33 16.28 6.57
N LYS A 331 28.03 16.07 6.31
CA LYS A 331 27.41 14.76 6.53
C LYS A 331 27.97 13.66 5.61
N LEU A 332 28.51 14.03 4.45
CA LEU A 332 29.16 13.10 3.53
C LEU A 332 30.45 12.52 4.11
N ASP A 333 31.19 13.29 4.90
CA ASP A 333 32.44 12.85 5.54
C ASP A 333 32.20 11.81 6.64
N HIS A 334 30.96 11.71 7.11
CA HIS A 334 30.53 10.81 8.18
C HIS A 334 29.64 9.67 7.65
N ILE A 335 29.75 9.35 6.36
CA ILE A 335 29.13 8.14 5.80
C ILE A 335 29.85 6.93 6.39
N SER A 336 29.07 5.93 6.82
CA SER A 336 29.63 4.72 7.40
C SER A 336 30.47 3.94 6.38
N GLU A 337 31.61 3.42 6.82
CA GLU A 337 32.46 2.49 6.05
C GLU A 337 31.72 1.22 5.59
N SER A 338 30.57 0.92 6.20
CA SER A 338 29.69 -0.17 5.74
C SER A 338 29.04 0.11 4.39
N VAL A 339 28.84 1.37 4.00
CA VAL A 339 28.04 1.74 2.82
C VAL A 339 28.63 1.18 1.52
N PRO A 340 29.93 1.32 1.21
CA PRO A 340 30.51 0.73 0.00
C PRO A 340 30.34 -0.79 -0.08
N VAL A 341 30.49 -1.50 1.05
CA VAL A 341 30.34 -2.96 1.10
C VAL A 341 28.88 -3.38 0.94
N LEU A 342 27.97 -2.70 1.62
CA LEU A 342 26.53 -2.95 1.48
C LEU A 342 26.05 -2.65 0.06
N GLU A 343 26.62 -1.64 -0.60
CA GLU A 343 26.32 -1.33 -2.00
C GLU A 343 26.84 -2.44 -2.92
N LEU A 344 28.10 -2.85 -2.74
CA LEU A 344 28.71 -3.96 -3.47
C LEU A 344 27.83 -5.21 -3.43
N PHE A 345 27.33 -5.57 -2.25
CA PHE A 345 26.45 -6.71 -2.04
C PHE A 345 25.03 -6.51 -2.58
N SER A 346 24.47 -5.30 -2.44
CA SER A 346 23.10 -5.01 -2.93
C SER A 346 23.00 -4.99 -4.45
N ASN A 347 24.14 -4.85 -5.14
CA ASN A 347 24.22 -4.94 -6.60
C ASN A 347 24.18 -6.40 -7.11
N ILE A 348 24.32 -7.41 -6.24
CA ILE A 348 24.12 -8.81 -6.65
C ILE A 348 22.62 -9.02 -6.89
N TRP A 349 22.23 -9.41 -8.10
CA TRP A 349 20.83 -9.70 -8.41
C TRP A 349 20.27 -10.79 -7.47
N GLY A 350 19.12 -10.51 -6.86
CA GLY A 350 18.53 -11.35 -5.80
C GLY A 350 19.05 -11.08 -4.38
N ALA A 351 19.96 -10.13 -4.19
CA ALA A 351 20.43 -9.70 -2.88
C ALA A 351 19.95 -8.27 -2.56
N GLY A 352 18.82 -8.16 -1.85
CA GLY A 352 18.37 -6.87 -1.35
C GLY A 352 19.13 -6.41 -0.10
N VAL A 353 18.78 -5.21 0.40
CA VAL A 353 19.34 -4.61 1.61
C VAL A 353 19.46 -5.58 2.80
N LYS A 354 18.43 -6.39 3.06
CA LYS A 354 18.45 -7.35 4.18
C LYS A 354 19.54 -8.40 4.01
N THR A 355 19.68 -8.95 2.81
CA THR A 355 20.71 -9.94 2.48
C THR A 355 22.09 -9.32 2.57
N ALA A 356 22.28 -8.12 2.01
CA ALA A 356 23.54 -7.38 2.09
C ALA A 356 23.96 -7.10 3.55
N GLN A 357 23.01 -6.67 4.40
CA GLN A 357 23.25 -6.45 5.83
C GLN A 357 23.61 -7.73 6.57
N MET A 358 22.91 -8.84 6.28
CA MET A 358 23.21 -10.14 6.86
C MET A 358 24.65 -10.57 6.53
N TRP A 359 25.05 -10.51 5.26
CA TRP A 359 26.42 -10.82 4.84
C TRP A 359 27.47 -9.91 5.49
N TYR A 360 27.16 -8.61 5.60
CA TYR A 360 28.04 -7.68 6.29
C TYR A 360 28.21 -8.03 7.78
N GLN A 361 27.13 -8.43 8.47
CA GLN A 361 27.17 -8.86 9.87
C GLN A 361 27.91 -10.19 10.06
N GLN A 362 27.90 -11.07 9.06
CA GLN A 362 28.71 -12.28 9.00
C GLN A 362 30.21 -12.00 8.77
N GLY A 363 30.59 -10.73 8.57
CA GLY A 363 31.98 -10.33 8.39
C GLY A 363 32.43 -10.32 6.92
N PHE A 364 31.55 -10.58 5.96
CA PHE A 364 31.90 -10.55 4.55
C PHE A 364 32.13 -9.12 4.08
N ARG A 365 33.17 -8.90 3.26
CA ARG A 365 33.53 -7.58 2.74
C ARG A 365 33.72 -7.57 1.23
N THR A 366 33.97 -8.72 0.60
CA THR A 366 34.25 -8.81 -0.84
C THR A 366 33.28 -9.75 -1.56
N LEU A 367 33.23 -9.69 -2.90
CA LEU A 367 32.46 -10.65 -3.69
C LEU A 367 33.01 -12.09 -3.54
N ASP A 368 34.31 -12.24 -3.32
CA ASP A 368 34.93 -13.56 -3.11
C ASP A 368 34.52 -14.18 -1.77
N ASP A 369 34.33 -13.37 -0.73
CA ASP A 369 33.71 -13.85 0.51
C ASP A 369 32.33 -14.46 0.23
N ILE A 370 31.53 -13.80 -0.60
CA ILE A 370 30.20 -14.29 -0.98
C ILE A 370 30.31 -15.60 -1.77
N ARG A 371 31.24 -15.69 -2.75
CA ARG A 371 31.45 -16.90 -3.56
C ARG A 371 31.84 -18.11 -2.74
N ILE A 372 32.68 -17.92 -1.73
CA ILE A 372 33.30 -19.02 -0.98
C ILE A 372 32.48 -19.39 0.27
N LYS A 373 31.93 -18.41 0.97
CA LYS A 373 31.41 -18.58 2.34
C LYS A 373 29.89 -18.45 2.45
N ALA A 374 29.23 -17.77 1.51
CA ALA A 374 27.80 -17.54 1.61
C ALA A 374 26.99 -18.70 1.04
N THR A 375 25.87 -19.02 1.69
CA THR A 375 24.83 -19.86 1.09
C THR A 375 23.95 -19.00 0.20
N LEU A 376 23.94 -19.28 -1.10
CA LEU A 376 23.24 -18.49 -2.11
C LEU A 376 21.98 -19.19 -2.61
N THR A 377 20.94 -18.41 -2.92
CA THR A 377 19.80 -18.90 -3.69
C THR A 377 20.19 -19.06 -5.17
N SER A 378 19.42 -19.83 -5.95
CA SER A 378 19.66 -19.95 -7.40
C SER A 378 19.73 -18.59 -8.11
N GLN A 379 18.88 -17.64 -7.70
CA GLN A 379 18.88 -16.29 -8.24
C GLN A 379 20.19 -15.54 -7.91
N GLN A 380 20.64 -15.62 -6.65
CA GLN A 380 21.87 -14.97 -6.21
C GLN A 380 23.12 -15.56 -6.85
N THR A 381 23.13 -16.88 -7.09
CA THR A 381 24.22 -17.54 -7.84
C THR A 381 24.34 -16.97 -9.26
N VAL A 382 23.21 -16.80 -9.97
CA VAL A 382 23.20 -16.16 -11.29
C VAL A 382 23.63 -14.69 -11.18
N GLY A 383 23.09 -13.96 -10.21
CA GLY A 383 23.45 -12.56 -9.97
C GLY A 383 24.92 -12.32 -9.66
N LEU A 384 25.57 -13.27 -8.98
CA LEU A 384 26.99 -13.21 -8.67
C LEU A 384 27.86 -13.62 -9.85
N LYS A 385 27.39 -14.57 -10.67
CA LYS A 385 28.05 -15.00 -11.90
C LYS A 385 28.10 -13.87 -12.94
N HIS A 386 26.99 -13.16 -13.12
CA HIS A 386 26.82 -12.09 -14.12
C HIS A 386 26.87 -10.68 -13.49
N TYR A 387 27.60 -10.53 -12.38
CA TYR A 387 27.62 -9.29 -11.61
C TYR A 387 28.05 -8.07 -12.42
N ALA A 388 29.13 -8.21 -13.21
CA ALA A 388 29.63 -7.12 -14.03
C ALA A 388 28.65 -6.76 -15.15
N ASP A 389 28.15 -7.78 -15.88
CA ASP A 389 27.19 -7.63 -16.97
C ASP A 389 25.92 -6.90 -16.51
N PHE A 390 25.37 -7.26 -15.34
CA PHE A 390 24.15 -6.61 -14.81
C PHE A 390 24.36 -5.19 -14.28
N LEU A 391 25.61 -4.79 -14.02
CA LEU A 391 25.93 -3.40 -13.68
C LEU A 391 26.10 -2.53 -14.92
N GLU A 392 26.41 -3.13 -16.07
CA GLU A 392 26.54 -2.42 -17.33
C GLU A 392 25.19 -1.89 -17.82
N ARG A 393 25.21 -0.69 -18.38
CA ARG A 393 24.02 -0.02 -18.91
C ARG A 393 23.88 -0.40 -20.38
N MET A 394 22.89 -1.24 -20.71
CA MET A 394 22.63 -1.60 -22.11
C MET A 394 22.19 -0.38 -22.95
N PRO A 395 22.70 -0.21 -24.18
CA PRO A 395 22.20 0.77 -25.12
C PRO A 395 20.75 0.47 -25.51
N ARG A 396 20.09 1.45 -26.13
CA ARG A 396 18.68 1.32 -26.50
C ARG A 396 18.48 0.29 -27.62
N GLU A 397 19.46 0.15 -28.49
CA GLU A 397 19.48 -0.78 -29.61
C GLU A 397 19.43 -2.22 -29.10
N GLU A 398 20.28 -2.57 -28.14
CA GLU A 398 20.28 -3.88 -27.48
C GLU A 398 18.93 -4.18 -26.81
N ALA A 399 18.35 -3.20 -26.10
CA ALA A 399 17.04 -3.38 -25.49
C ALA A 399 15.92 -3.64 -26.53
N ALA A 400 16.04 -3.07 -27.74
CA ALA A 400 15.11 -3.32 -28.84
C ALA A 400 15.28 -4.73 -29.42
N GLU A 401 16.51 -5.23 -29.52
CA GLU A 401 16.81 -6.59 -29.99
C GLU A 401 16.29 -7.66 -29.01
N ILE A 402 16.45 -7.44 -27.71
CA ILE A 402 15.90 -8.32 -26.66
C ILE A 402 14.37 -8.39 -26.79
N GLU A 403 13.72 -7.23 -26.92
CA GLU A 403 12.26 -7.19 -27.04
C GLU A 403 11.77 -7.81 -28.37
N GLN A 404 12.50 -7.61 -29.46
CA GLN A 404 12.23 -8.29 -30.74
C GLN A 404 12.32 -9.81 -30.62
N THR A 405 13.32 -10.32 -29.90
CA THR A 405 13.47 -11.76 -29.64
C THR A 405 12.27 -12.32 -28.87
N VAL A 406 11.84 -11.62 -27.81
CA VAL A 406 10.65 -12.00 -27.03
C VAL A 406 9.38 -11.95 -27.90
N ARG A 407 9.23 -10.91 -28.72
CA ARG A 407 8.08 -10.74 -29.63
C ARG A 407 8.01 -11.89 -30.64
N GLN A 408 9.11 -12.24 -31.29
CA GLN A 408 9.15 -13.32 -32.27
C GLN A 408 8.78 -14.67 -31.64
N ALA A 409 9.35 -14.98 -30.48
CA ALA A 409 9.02 -16.20 -29.75
C ALA A 409 7.54 -16.24 -29.31
N ALA A 410 6.99 -15.11 -28.86
CA ALA A 410 5.57 -15.02 -28.50
C ALA A 410 4.65 -15.24 -29.72
N LEU A 411 4.93 -14.58 -30.85
CA LEU A 411 4.15 -14.74 -32.07
C LEU A 411 4.21 -16.16 -32.63
N ALA A 412 5.39 -16.80 -32.58
CA ALA A 412 5.55 -18.20 -32.98
C ALA A 412 4.77 -19.16 -32.08
N LEU A 413 4.66 -18.85 -30.78
CA LEU A 413 3.89 -19.65 -29.83
C LEU A 413 2.38 -19.54 -30.06
N LYS A 414 1.88 -18.32 -30.27
CA LYS A 414 0.47 -18.06 -30.55
C LYS A 414 0.32 -16.82 -31.43
N PRO A 415 -0.20 -16.98 -32.67
CA PRO A 415 -0.56 -15.85 -33.51
C PRO A 415 -1.55 -14.92 -32.79
N GLY A 416 -1.36 -13.62 -32.92
CA GLY A 416 -2.20 -12.60 -32.29
C GLY A 416 -1.71 -12.08 -30.93
N LEU A 417 -0.67 -12.69 -30.34
CA LEU A 417 -0.01 -12.11 -29.16
C LEU A 417 0.64 -10.76 -29.50
N VAL A 418 0.49 -9.81 -28.59
CA VAL A 418 1.06 -8.46 -28.68
C VAL A 418 2.11 -8.30 -27.60
N CYS A 419 3.32 -7.92 -28.00
CA CYS A 419 4.44 -7.63 -27.10
C CYS A 419 4.81 -6.15 -27.18
N VAL A 420 4.96 -5.51 -26.01
CA VAL A 420 5.25 -4.08 -25.89
C VAL A 420 6.37 -3.85 -24.88
N ALA A 421 7.46 -3.26 -25.34
CA ALA A 421 8.53 -2.76 -24.47
C ALA A 421 7.98 -1.69 -23.50
N CYS A 422 8.21 -1.89 -22.21
CA CYS A 422 7.75 -1.07 -21.11
C CYS A 422 8.94 -0.34 -20.44
N GLY A 423 8.80 -0.02 -19.16
CA GLY A 423 9.96 0.37 -18.36
C GLY A 423 10.64 1.66 -18.80
N SER A 424 11.95 1.69 -18.58
CA SER A 424 12.80 2.82 -18.97
C SER A 424 12.90 3.00 -20.49
N TYR A 425 12.81 1.90 -21.24
CA TYR A 425 12.77 1.89 -22.69
C TYR A 425 11.57 2.70 -23.21
N ARG A 426 10.35 2.40 -22.74
CA ARG A 426 9.13 3.13 -23.12
C ARG A 426 9.16 4.61 -22.75
N ARG A 427 9.87 4.97 -21.67
CA ARG A 427 10.07 6.37 -21.25
C ARG A 427 11.13 7.12 -22.06
N GLY A 428 11.71 6.50 -23.08
CA GLY A 428 12.67 7.15 -23.98
C GLY A 428 14.07 7.35 -23.37
N LYS A 429 14.47 6.54 -22.38
CA LYS A 429 15.85 6.61 -21.88
C LYS A 429 16.85 6.14 -22.96
N PRO A 430 18.04 6.76 -23.05
CA PRO A 430 19.06 6.40 -24.05
C PRO A 430 19.75 5.07 -23.72
N THR A 431 19.78 4.69 -22.45
CA THR A 431 20.25 3.37 -22.00
C THR A 431 19.18 2.74 -21.13
N CYS A 432 19.20 1.41 -21.02
CA CYS A 432 18.34 0.60 -20.15
C CYS A 432 19.20 -0.22 -19.17
N GLY A 433 18.57 -0.79 -18.14
CA GLY A 433 19.27 -1.62 -17.13
C GLY A 433 18.67 -3.02 -17.09
N ASP A 434 17.39 -3.07 -17.42
CA ASP A 434 16.58 -4.22 -17.72
C ASP A 434 15.65 -3.88 -18.90
N VAL A 435 15.05 -4.93 -19.47
CA VAL A 435 14.01 -4.81 -20.50
C VAL A 435 12.72 -5.38 -19.94
N ASP A 436 11.76 -4.48 -19.70
CA ASP A 436 10.41 -4.87 -19.31
C ASP A 436 9.58 -5.13 -20.59
N VAL A 437 9.01 -6.32 -20.75
CA VAL A 437 8.10 -6.62 -21.88
C VAL A 437 6.73 -7.01 -21.35
N LEU A 438 5.72 -6.22 -21.73
CA LEU A 438 4.32 -6.56 -21.50
C LEU A 438 3.84 -7.46 -22.65
N ILE A 439 3.15 -8.55 -22.31
CA ILE A 439 2.58 -9.47 -23.29
C ILE A 439 1.07 -9.57 -23.05
N THR A 440 0.28 -9.39 -24.11
CA THR A 440 -1.18 -9.43 -24.06
C THR A 440 -1.77 -10.00 -25.35
N HIS A 441 -3.09 -10.14 -25.41
CA HIS A 441 -3.83 -10.56 -26.60
C HIS A 441 -5.18 -9.81 -26.66
N PRO A 442 -5.64 -9.37 -27.83
CA PRO A 442 -6.82 -8.50 -27.96
C PRO A 442 -8.18 -9.21 -27.90
N ASP A 443 -8.21 -10.55 -27.81
CA ASP A 443 -9.45 -11.35 -27.86
C ASP A 443 -10.27 -11.31 -26.57
N GLY A 444 -9.80 -10.63 -25.52
CA GLY A 444 -10.46 -10.58 -24.22
C GLY A 444 -10.49 -11.92 -23.47
N GLN A 445 -9.75 -12.94 -23.94
CA GLN A 445 -9.73 -14.26 -23.33
C GLN A 445 -8.55 -14.42 -22.36
N SER A 446 -8.62 -15.44 -21.51
CA SER A 446 -7.49 -15.80 -20.65
C SER A 446 -6.43 -16.56 -21.45
N HIS A 447 -5.18 -16.08 -21.38
CA HIS A 447 -4.01 -16.74 -21.97
C HIS A 447 -3.10 -17.35 -20.89
N ARG A 448 -3.72 -17.92 -19.85
CA ARG A 448 -2.99 -18.56 -18.74
C ARG A 448 -2.02 -19.63 -19.28
N GLY A 449 -0.77 -19.58 -18.82
CA GLY A 449 0.28 -20.52 -19.21
C GLY A 449 1.11 -20.09 -20.42
N VAL A 450 0.77 -18.99 -21.11
CA VAL A 450 1.60 -18.44 -22.19
C VAL A 450 3.02 -18.13 -21.69
N PHE A 451 3.16 -17.53 -20.51
CA PHE A 451 4.47 -17.17 -19.95
C PHE A 451 5.41 -18.39 -19.83
N SER A 452 4.95 -19.49 -19.25
CA SER A 452 5.77 -20.70 -19.07
C SER A 452 6.19 -21.29 -20.41
N LYS A 453 5.26 -21.41 -21.36
CA LYS A 453 5.57 -21.93 -22.72
C LYS A 453 6.53 -21.04 -23.48
N LEU A 454 6.41 -19.72 -23.33
CA LEU A 454 7.30 -18.74 -23.93
C LEU A 454 8.71 -18.87 -23.35
N LEU A 455 8.83 -18.94 -22.02
CA LEU A 455 10.09 -19.13 -21.33
C LEU A 455 10.77 -20.43 -21.77
N ASP A 456 10.03 -21.54 -21.84
CA ASP A 456 10.54 -22.83 -22.31
C ASP A 456 10.97 -22.79 -23.78
N SER A 457 10.32 -21.96 -24.61
CA SER A 457 10.73 -21.73 -26.00
C SER A 457 12.05 -20.98 -26.06
N LEU A 458 12.19 -19.91 -25.26
CA LEU A 458 13.40 -19.10 -25.22
C LEU A 458 14.59 -19.90 -24.69
N HIS A 459 14.43 -20.67 -23.61
CA HIS A 459 15.49 -21.55 -23.10
C HIS A 459 15.97 -22.60 -24.12
N ARG A 460 15.09 -23.06 -25.01
CA ARG A 460 15.45 -24.02 -26.06
C ARG A 460 16.24 -23.37 -27.20
N SER A 461 16.14 -22.05 -27.38
CA SER A 461 16.88 -21.32 -28.40
C SER A 461 18.30 -20.90 -27.99
N GLY A 462 18.65 -21.05 -26.71
CA GLY A 462 19.90 -20.58 -26.12
C GLY A 462 19.65 -19.57 -25.02
#